data_AF-A0A9D5GBW9-F1
#
_entry.id   AF-A0A9D5GBW9-F1
#
_cell.length_a   1.000
_cell.length_b   1.000
_cell.length_c   1.000
_cell.angle_alpha   90.00
_cell.angle_beta   90.00
_cell.angle_gamma   90.00
#
_symmetry.space_group_name_H-M   'P 1'
#
loop_
_entity.id
_entity.type
_entity.pdbx_description
1 polymer ?
#
loop_
_entity_poly.entity_id
_entity_poly.type
_entity_poly.pdbx_seq_one_letter_code
_entity_poly.pdbx_strand_id
1 'polypeptide(L)'
;MINADEIAGILQGQIANFRAQVHEDQVGTVIEVGSSIARVYGLEAVQQSELVEFPNGLQGIALNLEADNVGVIILGPDTEIKEGMPVRRTGRIASVPVGESLLGRVVDPLGNAVDGKGAIEARRYRTIENIAPSVVERQPVKQPLQTGIRAIDALIPIGKGQRELIIG
;
A
#
# COMPACT_ATOMS: atom_id res chain seq x y z
N MET A 1 31.88 9.83 -4.68
CA MET A 1 31.95 10.45 -3.34
C MET A 1 30.62 11.14 -3.11
N ILE A 2 29.98 10.83 -2.00
CA ILE A 2 28.73 11.49 -1.59
C ILE A 2 29.14 12.84 -0.99
N ASN A 3 28.71 13.96 -1.60
CA ASN A 3 29.03 15.30 -1.12
C ASN A 3 28.18 15.62 0.11
N ALA A 4 28.83 15.88 1.24
CA ALA A 4 28.14 16.22 2.49
C ALA A 4 27.28 17.50 2.37
N ASP A 5 27.70 18.44 1.52
CA ASP A 5 26.99 19.70 1.29
C ASP A 5 25.63 19.52 0.59
N GLU A 6 25.51 18.54 -0.32
CA GLU A 6 24.23 18.21 -0.96
C GLU A 6 23.24 17.62 0.05
N ILE A 7 23.71 16.72 0.92
CA ILE A 7 22.87 16.12 1.97
C ILE A 7 22.40 17.19 2.96
N ALA A 8 23.29 18.07 3.39
CA ALA A 8 22.94 19.17 4.29
C ALA A 8 21.91 20.12 3.66
N GLY A 9 22.05 20.43 2.37
CA GLY A 9 21.11 21.24 1.62
C GLY A 9 19.72 20.59 1.50
N ILE A 10 19.66 19.29 1.22
CA ILE A 10 18.39 18.54 1.15
C ILE A 10 17.69 18.54 2.51
N LEU A 11 18.41 18.26 3.60
CA LEU A 11 17.85 18.24 4.96
C LEU A 11 17.37 19.63 5.41
N GLN A 12 18.14 20.69 5.13
CA GLN A 12 17.72 22.06 5.41
C GLN A 12 16.45 22.43 4.61
N GLY A 13 16.37 22.02 3.35
CA GLY A 13 15.17 22.20 2.53
C GLY A 13 13.94 21.46 3.08
N GLN A 14 14.11 20.24 3.60
CA GLN A 14 13.02 19.48 4.22
C GLN A 14 12.52 20.14 5.51
N ILE A 15 13.42 20.63 6.37
CA ILE A 15 13.06 21.34 7.60
C ILE A 15 12.39 22.67 7.29
N ALA A 16 12.90 23.44 6.32
CA ALA A 16 12.31 24.73 5.94
C ALA A 16 10.90 24.59 5.36
N ASN A 17 10.61 23.48 4.68
CA ASN A 17 9.28 23.16 4.13
C ASN A 17 8.36 22.45 5.12
N PHE A 18 8.83 22.09 6.33
CA PHE A 18 8.01 21.43 7.34
C PHE A 18 6.98 22.41 7.91
N ARG A 19 5.72 22.23 7.54
CA ARG A 19 4.58 22.94 8.14
C ARG A 19 3.89 22.00 9.11
N ALA A 20 3.95 22.31 10.40
CA ALA A 20 3.14 21.65 11.41
C ALA A 20 1.67 22.06 11.21
N GLN A 21 0.94 21.29 10.39
CA GLN A 21 -0.51 21.41 10.29
C GLN A 21 -1.12 20.60 11.45
N VAL A 22 -1.81 21.30 12.35
CA VAL A 22 -2.69 20.66 13.33
C VAL A 22 -3.94 20.24 12.57
N HIS A 23 -3.99 18.98 12.14
CA HIS A 23 -5.22 18.36 11.65
C HIS A 23 -6.02 17.90 12.88
N GLU A 24 -7.35 18.10 12.87
CA GLU A 24 -8.26 17.34 13.74
C GLU A 24 -8.22 15.88 13.29
N ASP A 25 -7.13 15.20 13.63
CA ASP A 25 -6.98 13.79 13.40
C ASP A 25 -7.92 13.08 14.38
N GLN A 26 -8.94 12.40 13.85
CA GLN A 26 -9.71 11.48 14.65
C GLN A 26 -8.81 10.32 15.04
N VAL A 27 -8.46 10.28 16.33
CA VAL A 27 -7.62 9.25 16.94
C VAL A 27 -8.53 8.22 17.61
N GLY A 28 -8.31 6.95 17.28
CA GLY A 28 -8.86 5.81 18.00
C GLY A 28 -7.88 5.23 19.00
N THR A 29 -8.31 4.26 19.79
CA THR A 29 -7.47 3.56 20.78
C THR A 29 -7.61 2.05 20.60
N VAL A 30 -6.50 1.33 20.53
CA VAL A 30 -6.49 -0.14 20.45
C VAL A 30 -7.07 -0.73 21.73
N ILE A 31 -8.12 -1.54 21.62
CA ILE A 31 -8.71 -2.32 22.71
C ILE A 31 -8.03 -3.69 22.82
N GLU A 32 -7.83 -4.34 21.69
CA GLU A 32 -7.35 -5.73 21.63
C GLU A 32 -6.48 -5.91 20.39
N VAL A 33 -5.45 -6.75 20.50
CA VAL A 33 -4.64 -7.19 19.36
C VAL A 33 -4.52 -8.71 19.42
N GLY A 34 -4.82 -9.39 18.30
CA GLY A 34 -4.66 -10.82 18.17
C GLY A 34 -4.53 -11.24 16.71
N SER A 35 -3.54 -12.08 16.41
CA SER A 35 -3.32 -12.65 15.07
C SER A 35 -3.31 -11.59 13.96
N SER A 36 -2.56 -10.50 14.17
CA SER A 36 -2.48 -9.36 13.23
C SER A 36 -3.79 -8.61 12.98
N ILE A 37 -4.78 -8.76 13.86
CA ILE A 37 -6.01 -7.97 13.87
C ILE A 37 -6.02 -7.12 15.13
N ALA A 38 -6.21 -5.81 14.97
CA ALA A 38 -6.45 -4.88 16.07
C ALA A 38 -7.91 -4.47 16.09
N ARG A 39 -8.54 -4.51 17.27
CA ARG A 39 -9.83 -3.85 17.52
C ARG A 39 -9.55 -2.46 18.05
N VAL A 40 -10.10 -1.45 17.39
CA VAL A 40 -9.86 -0.05 17.70
C VAL A 40 -11.17 0.61 18.09
N TYR A 41 -11.22 1.19 19.29
CA TYR A 41 -12.31 2.05 19.72
C TYR A 41 -12.17 3.44 19.11
N GLY A 42 -13.28 4.07 18.73
CA GLY A 42 -13.31 5.39 18.10
C GLY A 42 -13.21 5.30 16.58
N LEU A 43 -12.43 6.20 15.96
CA LEU A 43 -12.34 6.34 14.50
C LEU A 43 -13.71 6.52 13.80
N GLU A 44 -14.60 7.33 14.37
CA GLU A 44 -16.01 7.45 13.93
C GLU A 44 -16.21 7.75 12.44
N ALA A 45 -15.29 8.50 11.82
CA ALA A 45 -15.36 8.86 10.40
C ALA A 45 -14.43 8.01 9.51
N VAL A 46 -13.89 6.89 10.00
CA VAL A 46 -13.10 5.98 9.16
C VAL A 46 -13.99 5.28 8.13
N GLN A 47 -13.45 5.12 6.93
CA GLN A 47 -14.12 4.46 5.83
C GLN A 47 -13.68 3.00 5.73
N GLN A 48 -14.52 2.17 5.10
CA GLN A 48 -14.15 0.80 4.78
C GLN A 48 -12.98 0.78 3.81
N SER A 49 -12.04 -0.13 4.02
CA SER A 49 -10.78 -0.23 3.28
C SER A 49 -9.89 1.02 3.39
N GLU A 50 -10.06 1.86 4.41
CA GLU A 50 -9.18 3.00 4.68
C GLU A 50 -7.88 2.55 5.35
N LEU A 51 -6.77 3.21 5.00
CA LEU A 51 -5.52 3.05 5.72
C LEU A 51 -5.57 3.79 7.05
N VAL A 52 -5.10 3.11 8.09
CA VAL A 52 -4.84 3.68 9.40
C VAL A 52 -3.36 3.53 9.73
N GLU A 53 -2.86 4.40 10.59
CA GLU A 53 -1.46 4.48 10.98
C GLU A 53 -1.34 4.31 12.49
N PHE A 54 -0.43 3.41 12.88
CA PHE A 54 -0.03 3.21 14.26
C PHE A 54 1.18 4.10 14.59
N PRO A 55 1.45 4.39 15.88
CA PRO A 55 2.50 5.32 16.30
C PRO A 55 3.91 4.87 15.94
N ASN A 56 4.12 3.58 15.72
CA ASN A 56 5.38 3.00 15.27
C ASN A 56 5.58 3.07 13.75
N GLY A 57 4.67 3.72 13.01
CA GLY A 57 4.70 3.84 11.56
C GLY A 57 4.16 2.62 10.81
N LEU A 58 3.69 1.59 11.53
CA LEU A 58 2.96 0.50 10.90
C LEU A 58 1.63 1.02 10.37
N GLN A 59 1.20 0.44 9.25
CA GLN A 59 -0.08 0.73 8.66
C GLN A 59 -1.05 -0.43 8.91
N GLY A 60 -2.34 -0.13 8.89
CA GLY A 60 -3.41 -1.11 8.91
C GLY A 60 -4.50 -0.75 7.92
N ILE A 61 -5.38 -1.71 7.62
CA ILE A 61 -6.57 -1.49 6.80
C ILE A 61 -7.81 -1.70 7.67
N ALA A 62 -8.68 -0.70 7.73
CA ALA A 62 -9.99 -0.81 8.36
C ALA A 62 -10.91 -1.70 7.51
N LEU A 63 -11.41 -2.80 8.08
CA LEU A 63 -12.22 -3.79 7.34
C LEU A 63 -13.63 -3.90 7.89
N ASN A 64 -13.75 -4.12 9.20
CA ASN A 64 -15.04 -4.26 9.87
C ASN A 64 -15.35 -2.96 10.60
N LEU A 65 -16.44 -2.30 10.23
CA LEU A 65 -16.94 -1.11 10.93
C LEU A 65 -18.12 -1.55 11.80
N GLU A 66 -17.87 -1.83 13.07
CA GLU A 66 -18.91 -2.14 14.05
C GLU A 66 -19.38 -0.85 14.74
N ALA A 67 -20.51 -0.92 15.46
CA ALA A 67 -21.07 0.26 16.12
C ALA A 67 -20.12 0.85 17.18
N ASP A 68 -19.39 -0.02 17.88
CA ASP A 68 -18.58 0.35 19.05
C ASP A 68 -17.07 0.23 18.80
N ASN A 69 -16.65 -0.45 17.73
CA ASN A 69 -15.24 -0.66 17.42
C ASN A 69 -15.00 -0.89 15.92
N VAL A 70 -13.75 -0.74 15.50
CA VAL A 70 -13.28 -0.96 14.14
C VAL A 70 -12.27 -2.08 14.14
N GLY A 71 -12.51 -3.11 13.32
CA GLY A 71 -11.56 -4.17 13.04
C GLY A 71 -10.54 -3.71 11.99
N VAL A 72 -9.28 -3.64 12.40
CA VAL A 72 -8.15 -3.23 11.58
C VAL A 72 -7.22 -4.42 11.37
N ILE A 73 -6.93 -4.79 10.12
CA ILE A 73 -5.82 -5.71 9.82
C ILE A 73 -4.52 -4.93 9.83
N ILE A 74 -3.53 -5.41 10.59
CA ILE A 74 -2.19 -4.84 10.69
C ILE A 74 -1.36 -5.32 9.48
N LEU A 75 -0.74 -4.38 8.78
CA LEU A 75 0.10 -4.63 7.60
C LEU A 75 1.57 -4.72 8.01
N GLY A 76 1.89 -5.71 8.84
CA GLY A 76 3.23 -5.88 9.39
C GLY A 76 3.23 -6.75 10.66
N PRO A 77 4.36 -6.81 11.37
CA PRO A 77 4.44 -7.53 12.65
C PRO A 77 3.57 -6.83 13.71
N ASP A 78 2.71 -7.60 14.37
CA ASP A 78 1.81 -7.12 15.43
C ASP A 78 2.47 -7.07 16.81
N THR A 79 3.69 -7.59 16.97
CA THR A 79 4.44 -7.66 18.23
C THR A 79 4.67 -6.32 18.91
N GLU A 80 4.68 -5.24 18.13
CA GLU A 80 4.92 -3.88 18.62
C GLU A 80 3.62 -3.14 18.98
N ILE A 81 2.46 -3.67 18.60
CA ILE A 81 1.16 -3.05 18.85
C ILE A 81 0.58 -3.60 20.14
N LYS A 82 0.16 -2.69 21.02
CA LYS A 82 -0.37 -3.00 22.35
C LYS A 82 -1.71 -2.32 22.56
N GLU A 83 -2.50 -2.88 23.46
CA GLU A 83 -3.69 -2.22 24.00
C GLU A 83 -3.37 -0.83 24.54
N GLY A 84 -4.29 0.11 24.34
CA GLY A 84 -4.15 1.51 24.73
C GLY A 84 -3.36 2.37 23.74
N MET A 85 -2.76 1.79 22.68
CA MET A 85 -2.04 2.59 21.69
C MET A 85 -3.02 3.43 20.84
N PRO A 86 -2.68 4.70 20.54
CA PRO A 86 -3.50 5.51 19.66
C PRO A 86 -3.36 5.04 18.21
N VAL A 87 -4.44 5.07 17.45
CA VAL A 87 -4.47 4.75 16.02
C VAL A 87 -5.03 5.95 15.29
N ARG A 88 -4.38 6.37 14.21
CA ARG A 88 -4.81 7.53 13.43
C ARG A 88 -5.33 7.09 12.08
N ARG A 89 -6.47 7.64 11.66
CA ARG A 89 -6.93 7.45 10.27
C ARG A 89 -6.13 8.31 9.29
N THR A 90 -5.85 7.81 8.10
CA THR A 90 -5.08 8.56 7.09
C THR A 90 -5.94 9.37 6.13
N GLY A 91 -7.27 9.19 6.14
CA GLY A 91 -8.20 9.78 5.19
C GLY A 91 -8.09 9.20 3.78
N ARG A 92 -7.32 8.12 3.60
CA ARG A 92 -6.98 7.55 2.30
C ARG A 92 -7.43 6.11 2.22
N ILE A 93 -8.33 5.81 1.29
CA ILE A 93 -8.63 4.43 0.91
C ILE A 93 -7.34 3.73 0.47
N ALA A 94 -7.19 2.46 0.85
CA ALA A 94 -6.02 1.65 0.61
C ALA A 94 -5.54 1.79 -0.83
N SER A 95 -4.35 2.39 -0.96
CA SER A 95 -3.78 2.80 -2.23
C SER A 95 -2.27 2.68 -2.19
N VAL A 96 -1.70 2.35 -3.34
CA VAL A 96 -0.27 2.12 -3.51
C VAL A 96 0.30 3.12 -4.51
N PRO A 97 1.58 3.48 -4.38
CA PRO A 97 2.27 4.28 -5.39
C PRO A 97 2.28 3.56 -6.73
N VAL A 98 2.12 4.31 -7.83
CA VAL A 98 2.19 3.78 -9.19
C VAL A 98 2.99 4.71 -10.09
N GLY A 99 3.71 4.15 -11.06
CA GLY A 99 4.47 4.90 -12.06
C GLY A 99 5.74 4.20 -12.51
N GLU A 100 6.45 4.83 -13.45
CA GLU A 100 7.69 4.28 -14.01
C GLU A 100 8.84 4.20 -13.00
N SER A 101 8.78 4.98 -11.90
CA SER A 101 9.78 4.94 -10.83
C SER A 101 9.83 3.60 -10.07
N LEU A 102 8.83 2.73 -10.26
CA LEU A 102 8.82 1.37 -9.74
C LEU A 102 9.60 0.36 -10.60
N LEU A 103 9.90 0.69 -11.86
CA LEU A 103 10.58 -0.24 -12.77
C LEU A 103 11.98 -0.56 -12.24
N GLY A 104 12.28 -1.86 -12.08
CA GLY A 104 13.57 -2.35 -11.58
C GLY A 104 13.78 -2.21 -10.06
N ARG A 105 12.73 -1.86 -9.32
CA ARG A 105 12.73 -1.80 -7.85
C ARG A 105 12.14 -3.07 -7.24
N VAL A 106 12.53 -3.38 -6.01
CA VAL A 106 11.82 -4.36 -5.16
C VAL A 106 11.04 -3.58 -4.12
N VAL A 107 9.74 -3.85 -4.06
CA VAL A 107 8.81 -3.16 -3.16
C VAL A 107 8.02 -4.13 -2.30
N ASP A 108 7.61 -3.67 -1.13
CA ASP A 108 6.61 -4.35 -0.30
C ASP A 108 5.18 -4.18 -0.89
N PRO A 109 4.16 -4.86 -0.35
CA PRO A 109 2.77 -4.72 -0.81
C PRO A 109 2.18 -3.32 -0.70
N LEU A 110 2.76 -2.43 0.12
CA LEU A 110 2.35 -1.03 0.27
C LEU A 110 3.09 -0.10 -0.70
N GLY A 111 4.05 -0.63 -1.45
CA GLY A 111 4.86 0.08 -2.44
C GLY A 111 6.08 0.78 -1.86
N ASN A 112 6.48 0.47 -0.62
CA ASN A 112 7.74 0.96 -0.05
C ASN A 112 8.92 0.17 -0.60
N ALA A 113 10.06 0.84 -0.82
CA ALA A 113 11.26 0.21 -1.32
C ALA A 113 11.91 -0.69 -0.26
N VAL A 114 12.22 -1.93 -0.63
CA VAL A 114 12.94 -2.90 0.22
C VAL A 114 14.29 -3.34 -0.37
N ASP A 115 14.68 -2.75 -1.50
CA ASP A 115 15.93 -3.07 -2.21
C ASP A 115 17.16 -2.26 -1.76
N GLY A 116 17.02 -1.37 -0.79
CA GLY A 116 18.12 -0.52 -0.29
C GLY A 116 18.60 0.57 -1.25
N LYS A 117 17.93 0.79 -2.39
CA LYS A 117 18.32 1.81 -3.40
C LYS A 117 17.75 3.21 -3.13
N GLY A 118 17.33 3.49 -1.90
CA GLY A 118 16.68 4.75 -1.49
C GLY A 118 15.17 4.77 -1.74
N ALA A 119 14.53 5.91 -1.46
CA ALA A 119 13.08 6.06 -1.60
C ALA A 119 12.62 6.00 -3.07
N ILE A 120 11.35 5.66 -3.28
CA ILE A 120 10.71 5.71 -4.61
C ILE A 120 9.96 7.04 -4.70
N GLU A 121 10.34 7.88 -5.66
CA GLU A 121 9.60 9.10 -5.97
C GLU A 121 8.34 8.77 -6.78
N ALA A 122 7.25 8.44 -6.07
CA ALA A 122 5.96 8.20 -6.67
C ALA A 122 5.18 9.51 -6.82
N ARG A 123 4.71 9.81 -8.04
CA ARG A 123 3.90 11.01 -8.31
C ARG A 123 2.39 10.75 -8.28
N ARG A 124 2.00 9.47 -8.32
CA ARG A 124 0.59 9.05 -8.40
C ARG A 124 0.38 7.86 -7.48
N TYR A 125 -0.82 7.80 -6.92
CA TYR A 125 -1.31 6.69 -6.13
C TYR A 125 -2.55 6.12 -6.79
N ARG A 126 -2.76 4.81 -6.69
CA ARG A 126 -3.96 4.13 -7.19
C ARG A 126 -4.53 3.25 -6.09
N THR A 127 -5.86 3.29 -5.94
CA THR A 127 -6.58 2.42 -5.01
C THR A 127 -6.40 0.95 -5.39
N ILE A 128 -6.13 0.11 -4.37
CA ILE A 128 -5.89 -1.32 -4.56
C ILE A 128 -7.16 -2.03 -5.04
N GLU A 129 -8.31 -1.62 -4.50
CA GLU A 129 -9.63 -2.05 -4.96
C GLU A 129 -10.13 -1.07 -6.02
N ASN A 130 -10.21 -1.55 -7.26
CA ASN A 130 -10.84 -0.82 -8.35
C ASN A 130 -11.64 -1.78 -9.23
N ILE A 131 -12.67 -1.24 -9.86
CA ILE A 131 -13.57 -2.01 -10.72
C ILE A 131 -12.79 -2.40 -11.98
N ALA A 132 -12.83 -3.69 -12.33
CA ALA A 132 -12.20 -4.19 -13.54
C ALA A 132 -12.91 -3.66 -14.80
N PRO A 133 -12.21 -3.57 -15.95
CA PRO A 133 -12.83 -3.15 -17.21
C PRO A 133 -14.03 -4.03 -17.57
N SER A 134 -15.13 -3.37 -17.95
CA SER A 134 -16.38 -3.97 -18.41
C SER A 134 -16.21 -4.68 -19.77
N VAL A 135 -17.24 -5.42 -20.21
CA VAL A 135 -17.18 -6.19 -21.46
C VAL A 135 -16.94 -5.28 -22.67
N VAL A 136 -17.55 -4.09 -22.71
CA VAL A 136 -17.44 -3.14 -23.83
C VAL A 136 -16.07 -2.45 -23.90
N GLU A 137 -15.35 -2.38 -22.78
CA GLU A 137 -14.01 -1.78 -22.71
C GLU A 137 -12.90 -2.76 -23.12
N ARG A 138 -13.23 -4.05 -23.29
CA ARG A 138 -12.26 -5.10 -23.63
C ARG A 138 -12.10 -5.23 -25.14
N GLN A 139 -10.90 -5.64 -25.54
CA GLN A 139 -10.61 -6.05 -26.90
C GLN A 139 -10.22 -7.54 -26.93
N PRO A 140 -10.52 -8.26 -28.03
CA PRO A 140 -10.04 -9.63 -28.19
C PRO A 140 -8.51 -9.70 -28.12
N VAL A 141 -8.00 -10.71 -27.42
CA VAL A 141 -6.56 -10.96 -27.32
C VAL A 141 -6.06 -11.49 -28.66
N LYS A 142 -5.27 -10.67 -29.37
CA LYS A 142 -4.75 -10.99 -30.72
C LYS A 142 -3.22 -10.95 -30.83
N GLN A 143 -2.52 -10.46 -29.79
CA GLN A 143 -1.07 -10.34 -29.79
C GLN A 143 -0.46 -11.42 -28.90
N PRO A 144 0.54 -12.19 -29.38
CA PRO A 144 1.21 -13.20 -28.55
C PRO A 144 2.08 -12.56 -27.46
N LEU A 145 2.15 -13.22 -26.32
CA LEU A 145 3.12 -12.98 -25.24
C LEU A 145 4.14 -14.13 -25.28
N GLN A 146 5.34 -13.85 -25.79
CA GLN A 146 6.38 -14.86 -25.96
C GLN A 146 6.96 -15.26 -24.60
N THR A 147 6.89 -16.55 -24.26
CA THR A 147 7.48 -17.08 -23.03
C THR A 147 8.92 -17.53 -23.23
N GLY A 148 9.29 -17.92 -24.46
CA GLY A 148 10.58 -18.52 -24.78
C GLY A 148 10.65 -20.02 -24.46
N ILE A 149 9.55 -20.62 -23.99
CA ILE A 149 9.46 -22.03 -23.66
C ILE A 149 8.73 -22.74 -24.79
N ARG A 150 9.46 -23.56 -25.56
CA ARG A 150 8.93 -24.23 -26.77
C ARG A 150 7.64 -25.01 -26.53
N ALA A 151 7.57 -25.74 -25.42
CA ALA A 151 6.39 -26.53 -25.08
C ALA A 151 5.15 -25.64 -24.85
N ILE A 152 5.33 -24.49 -24.19
CA ILE A 152 4.25 -23.54 -23.92
C ILE A 152 3.90 -22.80 -25.21
N ASP A 153 4.87 -22.16 -25.86
CA ASP A 153 4.61 -21.32 -27.03
C ASP A 153 4.03 -22.10 -28.23
N ALA A 154 4.29 -23.41 -28.33
CA ALA A 154 3.76 -24.26 -29.41
C ALA A 154 2.43 -24.96 -29.06
N LEU A 155 2.23 -25.40 -27.82
CA LEU A 155 1.05 -26.20 -27.45
C LEU A 155 -0.02 -25.37 -26.73
N ILE A 156 0.40 -24.39 -25.92
CA ILE A 156 -0.48 -23.56 -25.08
C ILE A 156 -0.01 -22.08 -25.20
N PRO A 157 -0.17 -21.46 -26.38
CA PRO A 157 0.30 -20.09 -26.60
C PRO A 157 -0.44 -19.10 -25.68
N ILE A 158 0.31 -18.20 -25.05
CA ILE A 158 -0.24 -17.17 -24.15
C ILE A 158 -0.35 -15.85 -24.91
N GLY A 159 -1.50 -15.20 -24.85
CA GLY A 159 -1.73 -13.88 -25.44
C GLY A 159 -1.57 -12.71 -24.46
N LYS A 160 -1.25 -11.51 -24.95
CA LYS A 160 -1.21 -10.29 -24.14
C LYS A 160 -2.61 -9.91 -23.67
N GLY A 161 -2.83 -9.95 -22.35
CA GLY A 161 -4.15 -9.75 -21.73
C GLY A 161 -4.90 -11.04 -21.38
N GLN A 162 -4.31 -12.21 -21.67
CA GLN A 162 -4.80 -13.50 -21.19
C GLN A 162 -4.43 -13.74 -19.73
N ARG A 163 -5.22 -14.55 -19.03
CA ARG A 163 -4.91 -15.08 -17.70
C ARG A 163 -4.65 -16.58 -17.86
N GLU A 164 -3.42 -17.01 -17.61
CA GLU A 164 -2.98 -18.40 -17.72
C GLU A 164 -2.51 -18.89 -16.35
N LEU A 165 -3.13 -19.94 -15.83
CA LEU A 165 -2.77 -20.53 -14.53
C LEU A 165 -1.64 -21.54 -14.73
N ILE A 166 -0.59 -21.45 -13.92
CA ILE A 166 0.44 -22.48 -13.82
C ILE A 166 0.19 -23.27 -12.54
N ILE A 167 -0.08 -24.57 -12.67
CA ILE A 167 -0.31 -25.50 -11.56
C ILE A 167 0.57 -26.73 -11.74
N GLY A 168 1.12 -27.24 -10.64
CA GLY A 168 2.01 -28.40 -10.60
C GLY A 168 2.08 -29.00 -9.21
#